data_AF-A0A229XG00-F1
#
_entry.id   AF-A0A229XG00-F1
#
_cell.length_a   1.000
_cell.length_b   1.000
_cell.length_c   1.000
_cell.angle_alpha   90.00
_cell.angle_beta   90.00
_cell.angle_gamma   90.00
#
_symmetry.space_group_name_H-M   'P 1'
#
loop_
_entity.id
_entity.type
_entity.pdbx_description
1 polymer ?
#
loop_
_entity_poly.entity_id
_entity_poly.type
_entity_poly.pdbx_seq_one_letter_code
_entity_poly.pdbx_strand_id
1 'polypeptide(L)'
;MQYKIDGKGGRIIYRCHNDFGALDGRDIKNLIPKIADFGLATRLDKLDSQDGVVGKQLGIYPIQPDFYRAPEVILGCGWDFKADIWNFGVLLWNILGSQELFKQVYDADGKYEARSHLAEMIALLGPPPKELLARSKTMSDQNWPQPVLNDSGKLCNNAQEFFGGPFFDAEGEFRHNELIPSRSLENTTPLLEQEEQEAFLSFVRQMLTWLPEERKTARELMDHQFLKLGG
;
A
#
# COMPACT_ATOMS: atom_id res chain seq x y z
N MET A 1 27.68 3.74 1.07
CA MET A 1 26.94 2.47 0.86
C MET A 1 27.90 1.32 1.16
N GLN A 2 27.76 0.67 2.31
CA GLN A 2 28.62 -0.46 2.68
C GLN A 2 28.18 -1.71 1.91
N TYR A 3 29.15 -2.44 1.37
CA TYR A 3 28.92 -3.70 0.68
C TYR A 3 29.88 -4.76 1.19
N LYS A 4 29.48 -6.03 1.11
CA LYS A 4 30.38 -7.17 1.27
C LYS A 4 30.48 -7.92 -0.05
N ILE A 5 31.62 -8.53 -0.31
CA ILE A 5 31.79 -9.43 -1.46
C ILE A 5 31.54 -10.85 -0.96
N ASP A 6 30.64 -11.57 -1.62
CA ASP A 6 30.42 -12.99 -1.33
C ASP A 6 31.70 -13.80 -1.58
N GLY A 7 32.12 -14.59 -0.59
CA GLY A 7 33.34 -15.39 -0.64
C GLY A 7 33.29 -16.56 -1.63
N LYS A 8 32.10 -16.94 -2.14
CA LYS A 8 31.97 -18.01 -3.15
C LYS A 8 31.87 -17.50 -4.59
N GLY A 9 31.35 -16.29 -4.80
CA GLY A 9 30.98 -15.81 -6.15
C GLY A 9 31.47 -14.41 -6.52
N GLY A 10 32.17 -13.70 -5.65
CA GLY A 10 32.67 -12.35 -5.95
C GLY A 10 31.57 -11.29 -6.12
N ARG A 11 30.31 -11.62 -5.82
CA ARG A 11 29.17 -10.72 -5.99
C ARG A 11 29.14 -9.69 -4.86
N ILE A 12 28.91 -8.44 -5.23
CA ILE A 12 28.69 -7.33 -4.31
C ILE A 12 27.29 -7.49 -3.70
N ILE A 13 27.25 -7.70 -2.38
CA ILE A 13 26.02 -7.72 -1.59
C ILE A 13 25.98 -6.43 -0.78
N TYR A 14 25.03 -5.57 -1.11
CA TYR A 14 24.76 -4.34 -0.38
C TYR A 14 24.13 -4.68 0.98
N ARG A 15 24.63 -4.07 2.05
CA ARG A 15 24.06 -4.26 3.40
C ARG A 15 23.01 -3.19 3.64
N CYS A 16 21.84 -3.61 4.11
CA CYS A 16 20.83 -2.72 4.66
C CYS A 16 21.40 -2.05 5.92
N HIS A 17 21.28 -0.73 6.02
CA HIS A 17 21.69 0.05 7.18
C HIS A 17 20.45 0.76 7.69
N ASN A 18 19.96 0.37 8.87
CA ASN A 18 18.72 0.91 9.44
C ASN A 18 18.95 2.14 10.33
N ASP A 19 20.22 2.43 10.65
CA ASP A 19 20.61 3.59 11.45
C ASP A 19 21.48 4.52 10.61
N PHE A 20 20.92 5.61 10.13
CA PHE A 20 21.64 6.61 9.35
C PHE A 20 22.34 7.66 10.23
N GLY A 21 22.30 7.49 11.56
CA GLY A 21 22.71 8.52 12.52
C GLY A 21 21.72 9.68 12.55
N ALA A 22 22.05 10.71 13.35
CA ALA A 22 21.30 11.95 13.34
C ALA A 22 21.47 12.63 11.97
N LEU A 23 20.36 12.92 11.30
CA LEU A 23 20.38 13.62 10.03
C LEU A 23 20.83 15.09 10.26
N ASP A 24 22.00 15.47 9.75
CA ASP A 24 22.41 16.89 9.71
C ASP A 24 21.57 17.60 8.62
N GLY A 25 20.97 18.74 8.94
CA GLY A 25 20.22 19.56 7.99
C GLY A 25 21.04 20.00 6.77
N ARG A 26 22.38 20.03 6.86
CA ARG A 26 23.28 20.26 5.72
C ARG A 26 23.38 19.05 4.78
N ASP A 27 23.29 17.85 5.34
CA ASP A 27 23.35 16.60 4.58
C ASP A 27 22.01 16.31 3.89
N ILE A 28 20.88 16.63 4.55
CA ILE A 28 19.54 16.52 3.96
C ILE A 28 19.40 17.42 2.72
N LYS A 29 19.93 18.64 2.75
CA LYS A 29 19.85 19.58 1.61
C LYS A 29 20.54 19.05 0.34
N ASN A 30 21.52 18.15 0.48
CA ASN A 30 22.24 17.56 -0.64
C ASN A 30 21.79 16.12 -0.94
N LEU A 31 20.78 15.62 -0.23
CA LEU A 31 20.29 14.26 -0.41
C LEU A 31 19.37 14.19 -1.64
N ILE A 32 19.77 13.40 -2.63
CA ILE A 32 18.89 13.02 -3.75
C ILE A 32 18.42 11.59 -3.49
N PRO A 33 17.18 11.39 -3.00
CA PRO A 33 16.65 10.06 -2.78
C PRO A 33 16.53 9.31 -4.12
N LYS A 34 16.88 8.02 -4.11
CA LYS A 34 16.75 7.12 -5.26
C LYS A 34 15.99 5.88 -4.82
N ILE A 35 14.94 5.54 -5.56
CA ILE A 35 14.23 4.27 -5.39
C ILE A 35 15.12 3.15 -5.92
N ALA A 36 15.20 2.05 -5.18
CA ALA A 36 15.98 0.86 -5.50
C ALA A 36 15.16 -0.40 -5.21
N ASP A 37 15.75 -1.57 -5.46
CA ASP A 37 15.16 -2.89 -5.23
C ASP A 37 13.92 -3.20 -6.09
N PHE A 38 14.13 -3.24 -7.40
CA PHE A 38 13.10 -3.64 -8.37
C PHE A 38 12.97 -5.18 -8.50
N GLY A 39 13.38 -5.95 -7.49
CA GLY A 39 13.40 -7.43 -7.54
C GLY A 39 12.01 -8.06 -7.68
N LEU A 40 10.97 -7.37 -7.21
CA LEU A 40 9.57 -7.78 -7.32
C LEU A 40 8.77 -6.94 -8.34
N ALA A 41 9.44 -6.06 -9.09
CA ALA A 41 8.76 -5.20 -10.06
C ALA A 41 8.13 -6.05 -11.18
N THR A 42 6.87 -5.77 -11.50
CA THR A 42 6.10 -6.53 -12.48
C THR A 42 5.65 -5.63 -13.63
N ARG A 43 5.77 -6.16 -14.85
CA ARG A 43 5.31 -5.52 -16.09
C ARG A 43 3.88 -5.96 -16.40
N LEU A 44 2.96 -5.01 -16.61
CA LEU A 44 1.53 -5.24 -16.87
C LEU A 44 1.15 -5.03 -18.35
N ASP A 45 2.14 -5.02 -19.24
CA ASP A 45 2.04 -4.49 -20.60
C ASP A 45 1.67 -5.52 -21.68
N LYS A 46 0.95 -6.60 -21.33
CA LYS A 46 0.32 -7.46 -22.34
C LYS A 46 -1.20 -7.33 -22.30
N LEU A 47 -1.70 -6.57 -23.27
CA LEU A 47 -3.05 -6.79 -23.79
C LEU A 47 -3.10 -8.23 -24.31
N ASP A 48 -3.74 -9.14 -23.57
CA ASP A 48 -4.11 -10.41 -24.18
C ASP A 48 -5.22 -10.12 -25.19
N SER A 49 -4.85 -10.14 -26.46
CA SER A 49 -5.79 -10.24 -27.58
C SER A 49 -6.29 -11.68 -27.67
N GLN A 50 -7.00 -12.14 -26.63
CA GLN A 50 -7.94 -13.25 -26.76
C GLN A 50 -9.34 -12.65 -26.71
N ASP A 51 -10.11 -12.93 -27.77
CA ASP A 51 -11.55 -12.65 -27.91
C ASP A 51 -12.02 -11.19 -28.12
N GLY A 52 -11.12 -10.27 -28.48
CA GLY A 52 -11.51 -8.93 -28.96
C GLY A 52 -12.08 -7.99 -27.88
N VAL A 53 -12.01 -8.40 -26.60
CA VAL A 53 -12.27 -7.53 -25.45
C VAL A 53 -10.94 -6.94 -24.99
N VAL A 54 -10.75 -5.64 -25.22
CA VAL A 54 -9.59 -4.89 -24.74
C VAL A 54 -9.71 -4.70 -23.23
N GLY A 55 -9.31 -5.71 -22.47
CA GLY A 55 -9.17 -5.64 -21.01
C GLY A 55 -7.81 -5.07 -20.61
N LYS A 56 -7.78 -4.18 -19.62
CA LYS A 56 -6.52 -3.77 -18.96
C LYS A 56 -5.98 -4.96 -18.17
N GLN A 57 -4.74 -5.37 -18.43
CA GLN A 57 -4.09 -6.40 -17.63
C GLN A 57 -3.83 -5.86 -16.22
N LEU A 58 -4.38 -6.55 -15.22
CA LEU A 58 -4.20 -6.25 -13.81
C LEU A 58 -3.26 -7.28 -13.19
N GLY A 59 -2.45 -6.85 -12.23
CA GLY A 59 -1.78 -7.77 -11.33
C GLY A 59 -2.80 -8.41 -10.39
N ILE A 60 -2.67 -9.72 -10.15
CA ILE A 60 -3.64 -10.51 -9.37
C ILE A 60 -3.03 -11.15 -8.13
N TYR A 61 -1.70 -11.24 -8.07
CA TYR A 61 -0.99 -11.86 -6.96
C TYR A 61 -0.75 -10.87 -5.82
N PRO A 62 -0.58 -11.36 -4.58
CA PRO A 62 -0.21 -10.53 -3.44
C PRO A 62 1.10 -9.79 -3.68
N ILE A 63 1.11 -8.50 -3.38
CA ILE A 63 2.30 -7.63 -3.46
C ILE A 63 2.37 -6.74 -2.21
N GLN A 64 3.44 -5.94 -2.16
CA GLN A 64 3.69 -4.89 -1.18
C GLN A 64 4.03 -5.39 0.23
N PRO A 65 4.89 -4.67 0.97
CA PRO A 65 5.05 -4.89 2.40
C PRO A 65 3.73 -4.65 3.15
N ASP A 66 3.56 -5.33 4.28
CA ASP A 66 2.30 -5.41 5.02
C ASP A 66 1.66 -4.05 5.35
N PHE A 67 2.42 -3.14 5.97
CA PHE A 67 1.94 -1.78 6.31
C PHE A 67 1.64 -0.90 5.11
N TYR A 68 2.20 -1.22 3.94
CA TYR A 68 2.06 -0.40 2.76
C TYR A 68 0.97 -0.94 1.83
N ARG A 69 0.48 -2.16 2.07
CA ARG A 69 -0.41 -2.87 1.15
C ARG A 69 -1.70 -2.08 0.86
N ALA A 70 -2.01 -1.93 -0.43
CA ALA A 70 -3.17 -1.18 -0.90
C ALA A 70 -4.48 -1.99 -0.74
N PRO A 71 -5.64 -1.33 -0.57
CA PRO A 71 -6.90 -2.02 -0.32
C PRO A 71 -7.32 -2.96 -1.44
N GLU A 72 -7.09 -2.60 -2.70
CA GLU A 72 -7.37 -3.45 -3.86
C GLU A 72 -6.54 -4.74 -3.88
N VAL A 73 -5.34 -4.72 -3.27
CA VAL A 73 -4.49 -5.90 -3.14
C VAL A 73 -5.05 -6.82 -2.06
N ILE A 74 -5.40 -6.28 -0.89
CA ILE A 74 -6.00 -7.05 0.22
C ILE A 74 -7.35 -7.66 -0.19
N LEU A 75 -8.18 -6.87 -0.88
CA LEU A 75 -9.50 -7.29 -1.35
C LEU A 75 -9.47 -8.15 -2.62
N GLY A 76 -8.31 -8.28 -3.27
CA GLY A 76 -8.14 -9.09 -4.47
C GLY A 76 -8.85 -8.55 -5.71
N CYS A 77 -9.05 -7.23 -5.81
CA CYS A 77 -9.77 -6.59 -6.94
C CYS A 77 -8.93 -6.52 -8.23
N GLY A 78 -7.67 -6.94 -8.17
CA GLY A 78 -6.67 -6.66 -9.18
C GLY A 78 -6.07 -5.27 -9.00
N TRP A 79 -4.79 -5.12 -9.33
CA TRP A 79 -4.02 -3.89 -9.10
C TRP A 79 -3.22 -3.45 -10.32
N ASP A 80 -2.87 -2.17 -10.33
CA ASP A 80 -1.96 -1.55 -11.29
C ASP A 80 -0.98 -0.61 -10.56
N PHE A 81 -0.32 0.30 -11.30
CA PHE A 81 0.62 1.28 -10.74
C PHE A 81 0.02 2.23 -9.70
N LYS A 82 -1.32 2.31 -9.56
CA LYS A 82 -1.97 3.10 -8.50
C LYS A 82 -1.77 2.48 -7.11
N ALA A 83 -1.35 1.22 -7.03
CA ALA A 83 -0.89 0.60 -5.79
C ALA A 83 0.39 1.28 -5.27
N ASP A 84 1.29 1.72 -6.16
CA ASP A 84 2.51 2.46 -5.80
C ASP A 84 2.16 3.88 -5.28
N ILE A 85 1.12 4.51 -5.84
CA ILE A 85 0.62 5.81 -5.36
C ILE A 85 0.11 5.68 -3.92
N TRP A 86 -0.59 4.59 -3.61
CA TRP A 86 -0.99 4.29 -2.24
C TRP A 86 0.23 4.11 -1.32
N ASN A 87 1.23 3.32 -1.73
CA ASN A 87 2.47 3.16 -0.95
C ASN A 87 3.14 4.50 -0.65
N PHE A 88 3.18 5.39 -1.64
CA PHE A 88 3.77 6.72 -1.49
C PHE A 88 2.99 7.59 -0.49
N GLY A 89 1.65 7.54 -0.51
CA GLY A 89 0.81 8.22 0.48
C GLY A 89 1.08 7.75 1.91
N VAL A 90 1.19 6.44 2.12
CA VAL A 90 1.55 5.85 3.43
C VAL A 90 2.96 6.26 3.84
N LEU A 91 3.93 6.21 2.92
CA LEU A 91 5.32 6.59 3.18
C LEU A 91 5.43 8.06 3.62
N LEU A 92 4.77 8.98 2.93
CA LEU A 92 4.79 10.40 3.29
C LEU A 92 4.20 10.64 4.68
N TRP A 93 3.11 9.95 5.00
CA TRP A 93 2.52 10.01 6.33
C TRP A 93 3.50 9.57 7.41
N ASN A 94 4.15 8.42 7.21
CA ASN A 94 5.09 7.86 8.17
C ASN A 94 6.31 8.77 8.41
N ILE A 95 6.86 9.34 7.33
CA ILE A 95 8.01 10.25 7.40
C ILE A 95 7.67 11.51 8.21
N LEU A 96 6.53 12.14 7.91
CA LEU A 96 6.16 13.39 8.58
C LEU A 96 5.64 13.14 10.00
N GLY A 97 4.91 12.05 10.21
CA GLY A 97 4.28 11.71 11.48
C GLY A 97 5.24 11.08 12.49
N SER A 98 6.43 10.65 12.06
CA SER A 98 7.38 9.84 12.85
C SER A 98 6.74 8.58 13.47
N GLN A 99 5.63 8.11 12.91
CA GLN A 99 4.87 6.95 13.36
C GLN A 99 4.17 6.31 12.16
N GLU A 100 3.92 5.01 12.23
CA GLU A 100 3.16 4.27 11.22
C GLU A 100 1.71 4.77 11.12
N LEU A 101 1.22 4.97 9.89
CA LEU A 101 -0.17 5.30 9.62
C LEU A 101 -1.11 4.21 10.14
N PHE A 102 -0.86 2.97 9.72
CA PHE A 102 -1.60 1.78 10.14
C PHE A 102 -0.86 1.11 11.30
N LYS A 103 -1.46 1.11 12.49
CA LYS A 103 -0.75 0.70 13.72
C LYS A 103 -0.95 -0.77 14.07
N GLN A 104 -2.08 -1.33 13.65
CA GLN A 104 -2.54 -2.66 14.04
C GLN A 104 -2.71 -3.53 12.79
N VAL A 105 -1.60 -4.04 12.25
CA VAL A 105 -1.61 -4.94 11.08
C VAL A 105 -1.12 -6.35 11.41
N TYR A 106 -0.63 -6.58 12.63
CA TYR A 106 -0.16 -7.88 13.10
C TYR A 106 -0.99 -8.35 14.30
N ASP A 107 -1.16 -9.65 14.42
CA ASP A 107 -1.73 -10.28 15.61
C ASP A 107 -0.70 -10.37 16.76
N ALA A 108 -1.11 -10.99 17.87
CA ALA A 108 -0.27 -11.16 19.06
C ALA A 108 0.98 -12.03 18.80
N ASP A 109 0.97 -12.86 17.76
CA ASP A 109 2.08 -13.73 17.36
C ASP A 109 2.99 -13.06 16.31
N GLY A 110 2.70 -11.80 15.94
CA GLY A 110 3.45 -11.04 14.94
C GLY A 110 3.14 -11.42 13.50
N LYS A 111 2.03 -12.12 13.25
CA LYS A 111 1.60 -12.52 11.90
C LYS A 111 0.66 -11.47 11.32
N TYR A 112 0.84 -11.20 10.02
CA TYR A 112 0.01 -10.21 9.32
C TYR A 112 -1.47 -10.60 9.33
N GLU A 113 -2.32 -9.63 9.66
CA GLU A 113 -3.75 -9.79 9.78
C GLU A 113 -4.50 -8.74 8.94
N ALA A 114 -4.92 -9.17 7.75
CA ALA A 114 -5.60 -8.32 6.77
C ALA A 114 -6.89 -7.67 7.30
N ARG A 115 -7.66 -8.35 8.17
CA ARG A 115 -8.88 -7.78 8.78
C ARG A 115 -8.56 -6.59 9.68
N SER A 116 -7.49 -6.65 10.46
CA SER A 116 -7.07 -5.54 11.33
C SER A 116 -6.52 -4.39 10.50
N HIS A 117 -5.79 -4.68 9.43
CA HIS A 117 -5.35 -3.66 8.49
C HIS A 117 -6.53 -2.94 7.79
N LEU A 118 -7.53 -3.68 7.30
CA LEU A 118 -8.76 -3.09 6.75
C LEU A 118 -9.55 -2.28 7.78
N ALA A 119 -9.57 -2.71 9.04
CA ALA A 119 -10.22 -1.96 10.11
C ALA A 119 -9.55 -0.59 10.34
N GLU A 120 -8.21 -0.52 10.32
CA GLU A 120 -7.49 0.77 10.36
C GLU A 120 -7.80 1.63 9.13
N MET A 121 -7.90 1.04 7.92
CA MET A 121 -8.31 1.77 6.72
C MET A 121 -9.73 2.34 6.86
N ILE A 122 -10.69 1.57 7.37
CA ILE A 122 -12.07 1.99 7.58
C ILE A 122 -12.16 3.12 8.61
N ALA A 123 -11.38 3.06 9.70
CA ALA A 123 -11.33 4.15 10.68
C ALA A 123 -10.89 5.48 10.05
N LEU A 124 -9.94 5.43 9.11
CA LEU A 124 -9.36 6.62 8.49
C LEU A 124 -10.15 7.14 7.29
N LEU A 125 -10.73 6.26 6.49
CA LEU A 125 -11.33 6.58 5.19
C LEU A 125 -12.86 6.39 5.15
N GLY A 126 -13.46 5.86 6.22
CA GLY A 126 -14.82 5.36 6.19
C GLY A 126 -14.95 4.01 5.45
N PRO A 127 -16.17 3.45 5.35
CA PRO A 127 -16.38 2.16 4.70
C PRO A 127 -16.02 2.20 3.20
N PRO A 128 -15.53 1.09 2.63
CA PRO A 128 -15.23 1.03 1.20
C PRO A 128 -16.50 1.15 0.35
N PRO A 129 -16.40 1.74 -0.85
CA PRO A 129 -17.53 1.84 -1.76
C PRO A 129 -17.98 0.46 -2.26
N LYS A 130 -19.29 0.31 -2.48
CA LYS A 130 -19.92 -0.95 -2.93
C LYS A 130 -19.33 -1.48 -4.24
N GLU A 131 -18.89 -0.58 -5.12
CA GLU A 131 -18.22 -0.95 -6.37
C GLU A 131 -16.94 -1.75 -6.12
N LEU A 132 -16.12 -1.34 -5.14
CA LEU A 132 -14.90 -2.06 -4.80
C LEU A 132 -15.21 -3.46 -4.25
N LEU A 133 -16.23 -3.57 -3.40
CA LEU A 133 -16.70 -4.85 -2.85
C LEU A 133 -17.25 -5.78 -3.95
N ALA A 134 -17.97 -5.23 -4.93
CA ALA A 134 -18.46 -5.99 -6.08
C ALA A 134 -17.30 -6.54 -6.93
N ARG A 135 -16.24 -5.75 -7.17
CA ARG A 135 -15.02 -6.23 -7.84
C ARG A 135 -14.34 -7.36 -7.06
N SER A 136 -14.19 -7.20 -5.74
CA SER A 136 -13.62 -8.23 -4.86
C SER A 136 -14.39 -9.56 -4.97
N LYS A 137 -15.73 -9.49 -4.94
CA LYS A 137 -16.60 -10.66 -5.07
C LYS A 137 -16.42 -11.37 -6.42
N THR A 138 -16.50 -10.62 -7.52
CA THR A 138 -16.30 -11.17 -8.87
C THR A 138 -14.95 -11.85 -9.03
N MET A 139 -13.89 -11.24 -8.48
CA MET A 139 -12.53 -11.80 -8.55
C MET A 139 -12.37 -13.05 -7.68
N SER A 140 -13.09 -13.15 -6.57
CA SER A 140 -13.02 -14.31 -5.67
C SER A 140 -13.62 -15.59 -6.24
N ASP A 141 -14.49 -15.48 -7.24
CA ASP A 141 -15.05 -16.63 -7.96
C ASP A 141 -14.04 -17.29 -8.91
N GLN A 142 -12.88 -16.67 -9.12
CA GLN A 142 -11.83 -17.15 -10.02
C GLN A 142 -10.57 -17.53 -9.25
N ASN A 143 -9.99 -18.67 -9.61
CA ASN A 143 -8.68 -19.06 -9.11
C ASN A 143 -7.58 -18.38 -9.93
N TRP A 144 -6.49 -18.02 -9.24
CA TRP A 144 -5.26 -17.66 -9.88
C TRP A 144 -4.76 -18.79 -10.78
N PRO A 145 -4.03 -18.46 -11.87
CA PRO A 145 -3.44 -19.46 -12.75
C PRO A 145 -2.51 -20.43 -12.04
N GLN A 146 -1.83 -19.97 -10.98
CA GLN A 146 -0.97 -20.79 -10.13
C GLN A 146 -1.26 -20.48 -8.66
N PRO A 147 -1.56 -21.48 -7.82
CA PRO A 147 -1.70 -21.27 -6.39
C PRO A 147 -0.38 -20.82 -5.75
N VAL A 148 -0.46 -20.00 -4.71
CA VAL A 148 0.72 -19.50 -3.98
C VAL A 148 0.60 -19.78 -2.49
N LEU A 149 1.74 -19.97 -1.83
CA LEU A 149 1.79 -20.15 -0.38
C LEU A 149 1.65 -18.80 0.32
N ASN A 150 0.80 -18.71 1.33
CA ASN A 150 0.80 -17.57 2.25
C ASN A 150 1.83 -17.74 3.37
N ASP A 151 1.94 -16.75 4.25
CA ASP A 151 2.94 -16.72 5.34
C ASP A 151 2.76 -17.85 6.36
N SER A 152 1.57 -18.48 6.43
CA SER A 152 1.35 -19.68 7.24
C SER A 152 1.68 -21.00 6.54
N GLY A 153 2.19 -20.95 5.30
CA GLY A 153 2.46 -22.14 4.49
C GLY A 153 1.21 -22.80 3.92
N LYS A 154 0.05 -22.12 3.95
CA LYS A 154 -1.17 -22.60 3.30
C LYS A 154 -1.10 -22.30 1.82
N LEU A 155 -1.40 -23.28 0.98
CA LEU A 155 -1.55 -23.09 -0.46
C LEU A 155 -2.91 -22.43 -0.74
N CYS A 156 -2.88 -21.27 -1.40
CA CYS A 156 -4.05 -20.44 -1.66
C CYS A 156 -4.25 -20.23 -3.15
N ASN A 157 -5.50 -20.33 -3.59
CA ASN A 157 -5.90 -20.24 -4.98
C ASN A 157 -6.38 -18.85 -5.38
N ASN A 158 -6.70 -17.99 -4.42
CA ASN A 158 -7.14 -16.62 -4.67
C ASN A 158 -6.79 -15.71 -3.47
N ALA A 159 -7.08 -14.42 -3.62
CA ALA A 159 -6.77 -13.41 -2.60
C ALA A 159 -7.55 -13.61 -1.30
N GLN A 160 -8.81 -14.05 -1.35
CA GLN A 160 -9.59 -14.32 -0.13
C GLN A 160 -8.96 -15.44 0.68
N GLU A 161 -8.53 -16.53 0.04
CA GLU A 161 -7.83 -17.62 0.72
C GLU A 161 -6.47 -17.18 1.28
N PHE A 162 -5.75 -16.32 0.54
CA PHE A 162 -4.43 -15.82 0.91
C PHE A 162 -4.49 -14.89 2.13
N PHE A 163 -5.39 -13.90 2.11
CA PHE A 163 -5.53 -12.88 3.15
C PHE A 163 -6.53 -13.24 4.26
N GLY A 164 -7.31 -14.32 4.11
CA GLY A 164 -8.26 -14.76 5.12
C GLY A 164 -9.63 -14.07 5.06
N GLY A 165 -10.07 -13.66 3.86
CA GLY A 165 -11.42 -13.18 3.62
C GLY A 165 -12.48 -14.31 3.61
N PRO A 166 -13.75 -13.99 3.30
CA PRO A 166 -14.29 -12.66 3.00
C PRO A 166 -14.45 -11.77 4.25
N PHE A 167 -14.12 -10.49 4.11
CA PHE A 167 -14.13 -9.50 5.20
C PHE A 167 -15.46 -8.75 5.36
N PHE A 168 -16.30 -8.77 4.34
CA PHE A 168 -17.60 -8.09 4.31
C PHE A 168 -18.71 -9.12 4.11
N ASP A 169 -19.90 -8.84 4.63
CA ASP A 169 -21.09 -9.67 4.43
C ASP A 169 -21.81 -9.39 3.10
N ALA A 170 -23.01 -9.95 2.92
CA ALA A 170 -23.76 -9.84 1.68
C ALA A 170 -24.33 -8.41 1.46
N GLU A 171 -24.53 -7.68 2.55
CA GLU A 171 -25.03 -6.31 2.58
C GLU A 171 -23.89 -5.29 2.36
N GLY A 172 -22.64 -5.73 2.50
CA GLY A 172 -21.44 -4.92 2.36
C GLY A 172 -20.94 -4.35 3.68
N GLU A 173 -21.45 -4.85 4.80
CA GLU A 173 -21.02 -4.44 6.14
C GLU A 173 -19.75 -5.20 6.54
N PHE A 174 -18.86 -4.50 7.23
CA PHE A 174 -17.59 -5.08 7.68
C PHE A 174 -17.84 -6.08 8.82
N ARG A 175 -17.31 -7.30 8.69
CA ARG A 175 -17.59 -8.39 9.64
C ARG A 175 -16.85 -8.26 10.97
N HIS A 176 -15.91 -7.31 11.07
CA HIS A 176 -15.03 -7.13 12.22
C HIS A 176 -15.08 -5.71 12.77
N ASN A 177 -16.29 -5.14 12.93
CA ASN A 177 -16.49 -3.77 13.42
C ASN A 177 -15.82 -3.52 14.77
N GLU A 178 -15.67 -4.55 15.60
CA GLU A 178 -14.96 -4.50 16.89
C GLU A 178 -13.47 -4.14 16.76
N LEU A 179 -12.88 -4.35 15.59
CA LEU A 179 -11.48 -4.03 15.32
C LEU A 179 -11.27 -2.59 14.85
N ILE A 180 -12.33 -1.86 14.50
CA ILE A 180 -12.21 -0.49 13.97
C ILE A 180 -11.78 0.45 15.10
N PRO A 181 -10.56 1.01 15.07
CA PRO A 181 -10.10 1.92 16.11
C PRO A 181 -10.84 3.25 16.03
N SER A 182 -11.02 3.90 17.18
CA SER A 182 -11.53 5.28 17.24
C SER A 182 -10.40 6.27 16.93
N ARG A 183 -10.20 6.58 15.65
CA ARG A 183 -9.24 7.58 15.16
C ARG A 183 -9.68 8.12 13.81
N SER A 184 -9.14 9.27 13.42
CA SER A 184 -9.32 9.86 12.09
C SER A 184 -7.97 10.37 11.56
N LEU A 185 -7.90 10.69 10.27
CA LEU A 185 -6.70 11.28 9.68
C LEU A 185 -6.36 12.60 10.36
N GLU A 186 -7.35 13.47 10.57
CA GLU A 186 -7.17 14.81 11.14
C GLU A 186 -6.56 14.75 12.55
N ASN A 187 -7.05 13.82 13.37
CA ASN A 187 -6.57 13.62 14.74
C ASN A 187 -5.23 12.90 14.83
N THR A 188 -4.70 12.38 13.71
CA THR A 188 -3.40 11.69 13.67
C THR A 188 -2.37 12.38 12.78
N THR A 189 -2.70 13.59 12.33
CA THR A 189 -1.84 14.41 11.47
C THR A 189 -0.47 14.62 12.13
N PRO A 190 0.63 14.54 11.35
CA PRO A 190 1.94 15.07 11.74
C PRO A 190 1.91 16.45 12.42
N LEU A 191 2.89 16.71 13.29
CA LEU A 191 3.13 18.03 13.90
C LEU A 191 3.58 19.03 12.82
N LEU A 192 2.61 19.71 12.22
CA LEU A 192 2.79 20.75 11.21
C LEU A 192 2.08 22.03 11.65
N GLU A 193 2.46 23.18 11.09
CA GLU A 193 1.64 24.39 11.24
C GLU A 193 0.29 24.20 10.54
N GLN A 194 -0.74 24.94 10.96
CA GLN A 194 -2.12 24.69 10.51
C GLN A 194 -2.27 24.73 8.97
N GLU A 195 -1.63 25.67 8.29
CA GLU A 195 -1.68 25.79 6.83
C GLU A 195 -0.98 24.60 6.13
N GLU A 196 0.19 24.20 6.63
CA GLU A 196 0.94 23.04 6.12
C GLU A 196 0.18 21.74 6.36
N GLN A 197 -0.48 21.61 7.52
CA GLN A 197 -1.35 20.50 7.85
C GLN A 197 -2.52 20.37 6.87
N GLU A 198 -3.23 21.46 6.59
CA GLU A 198 -4.36 21.45 5.65
C GLU A 198 -3.91 21.07 4.23
N ALA A 199 -2.79 21.65 3.77
CA ALA A 199 -2.21 21.33 2.46
C ALA A 199 -1.72 19.88 2.39
N PHE A 200 -1.07 19.38 3.45
CA PHE A 200 -0.63 17.99 3.55
C PHE A 200 -1.80 17.03 3.49
N LEU A 201 -2.85 17.26 4.31
CA LEU A 201 -4.06 16.43 4.31
C LEU A 201 -4.74 16.42 2.94
N SER A 202 -4.84 17.57 2.28
CA SER A 202 -5.36 17.67 0.90
C SER A 202 -4.52 16.85 -0.09
N PHE A 203 -3.20 16.81 0.09
CA PHE A 203 -2.30 16.04 -0.75
C PHE A 203 -2.45 14.53 -0.54
N VAL A 204 -2.39 14.05 0.70
CA VAL A 204 -2.48 12.61 0.98
C VAL A 204 -3.85 12.02 0.66
N ARG A 205 -4.93 12.80 0.78
CA ARG A 205 -6.27 12.35 0.36
C ARG A 205 -6.38 12.08 -1.15
N GLN A 206 -5.48 12.62 -1.97
CA GLN A 206 -5.42 12.30 -3.41
C GLN A 206 -4.68 10.98 -3.69
N MET A 207 -4.06 10.37 -2.68
CA MET A 207 -3.33 9.11 -2.76
C MET A 207 -4.01 7.98 -1.97
N LEU A 208 -4.53 8.30 -0.79
CA LEU A 208 -5.17 7.37 0.12
C LEU A 208 -6.69 7.32 -0.11
N THR A 209 -7.08 6.82 -1.30
CA THR A 209 -8.48 6.57 -1.66
C THR A 209 -8.73 5.08 -1.86
N TRP A 210 -9.97 4.65 -1.57
CA TRP A 210 -10.39 3.26 -1.75
C TRP A 210 -10.28 2.80 -3.20
N LEU A 211 -10.80 3.59 -4.15
CA LEU A 211 -10.79 3.25 -5.57
C LEU A 211 -9.46 3.68 -6.22
N PRO A 212 -8.70 2.76 -6.84
CA PRO A 212 -7.43 3.08 -7.50
C PRO A 212 -7.56 4.16 -8.59
N GLU A 213 -8.67 4.16 -9.33
CA GLU A 213 -8.97 5.13 -10.38
C GLU A 213 -9.12 6.56 -9.87
N GLU A 214 -9.57 6.75 -8.62
CA GLU A 214 -9.72 8.08 -8.01
C GLU A 214 -8.39 8.66 -7.52
N ARG A 215 -7.37 7.82 -7.29
CA ARG A 215 -6.03 8.27 -6.89
C ARG A 215 -5.41 9.10 -8.01
N LYS A 216 -4.80 10.23 -7.69
CA LYS A 216 -4.03 10.99 -8.67
C LYS A 216 -2.77 10.24 -9.09
N THR A 217 -2.38 10.40 -10.35
CA THR A 217 -1.09 9.89 -10.84
C THR A 217 0.06 10.72 -10.26
N ALA A 218 1.28 10.17 -10.25
CA ALA A 218 2.48 10.90 -9.83
C ALA A 218 2.65 12.23 -10.60
N ARG A 219 2.33 12.23 -11.90
CA ARG A 219 2.38 13.44 -12.74
C ARG A 219 1.37 14.50 -12.28
N GLU A 220 0.15 14.12 -11.94
CA GLU A 220 -0.86 15.06 -11.45
C GLU A 220 -0.52 15.59 -10.04
N LEU A 221 0.09 14.74 -9.21
CA LEU A 221 0.49 15.11 -7.85
C LEU A 221 1.63 16.13 -7.82
N MET A 222 2.51 16.14 -8.83
CA MET A 222 3.65 17.08 -8.90
C MET A 222 3.24 18.56 -8.84
N ASP A 223 2.03 18.89 -9.28
CA ASP A 223 1.55 20.28 -9.33
C ASP A 223 0.83 20.71 -8.04
N HIS A 224 0.70 19.83 -7.06
CA HIS A 224 -0.04 20.09 -5.83
C HIS A 224 0.59 21.19 -4.96
N GLN A 225 -0.23 22.00 -4.30
CA GLN A 225 0.21 23.14 -3.48
C GLN A 225 1.15 22.73 -2.35
N PHE A 226 0.93 21.58 -1.72
CA PHE A 226 1.79 21.07 -0.64
C PHE A 226 3.28 21.02 -1.03
N LEU A 227 3.59 20.60 -2.28
CA LEU A 227 4.97 20.53 -2.76
C LEU A 227 5.60 21.89 -3.06
N LYS A 228 4.81 22.98 -2.98
CA LYS A 228 5.21 24.35 -3.26
C LYS A 228 5.37 25.21 -2.00
N LEU A 229 4.97 24.70 -0.82
CA LEU A 229 4.93 25.47 0.44
C LEU A 229 6.31 25.72 1.09
N GLY A 230 7.39 25.12 0.57
CA GLY A 230 8.76 25.30 1.09
C GLY A 230 9.77 25.84 0.06
N GLY A 231 9.28 26.50 -0.99
CA GLY A 231 10.09 27.11 -2.07
C GLY A 231 10.44 28.57 -1.81
#